data_AF-A0A7Z8VKL5-F1
#
_entry.id   AF-A0A7Z8VKL5-F1
#
_cell.length_a   1.000
_cell.length_b   1.000
_cell.length_c   1.000
_cell.angle_alpha   90.00
_cell.angle_beta   90.00
_cell.angle_gamma   90.00
#
_symmetry.space_group_name_H-M   'P 1'
#
loop_
_entity.id
_entity.type
_entity.pdbx_description
1 polymer ?
#
loop_
_entity_poly.entity_id
_entity_poly.type
_entity_poly.pdbx_seq_one_letter_code
_entity_poly.pdbx_strand_id
1 'polypeptide(L)' 'MAGSGRAKMSELAQNRINFIDQLHEAFLIRKGHGAFAYISTSDALSLFDQYLDSSEPANLFIDRFMRSF' A
#
# COMPACT_ATOMS: atom_id res chain seq x y z
N MET A 1 -19.65 -25.49 -7.32
CA MET A 1 -18.34 -24.88 -7.03
C MET A 1 -18.48 -23.35 -7.09
N ALA A 2 -18.98 -22.71 -6.03
CA ALA A 2 -19.17 -21.25 -5.96
C ALA A 2 -18.70 -20.76 -4.58
N GLY A 3 -17.38 -20.67 -4.39
CA GLY A 3 -16.77 -20.24 -3.12
C GLY A 3 -15.50 -19.41 -3.28
N SER A 4 -14.93 -19.32 -4.49
CA SER A 4 -13.61 -18.71 -4.73
C SER A 4 -13.62 -17.17 -4.79
N GLY A 5 -14.71 -16.55 -5.23
CA GLY A 5 -14.76 -15.08 -5.42
C GLY A 5 -14.77 -14.25 -4.12
N ARG A 6 -15.39 -14.76 -3.05
CA ARG A 6 -15.53 -14.04 -1.78
C ARG A 6 -14.22 -13.99 -0.98
N ALA A 7 -13.46 -15.09 -1.00
CA ALA A 7 -12.15 -15.17 -0.35
C ALA A 7 -11.12 -14.25 -1.03
N LYS A 8 -11.11 -14.21 -2.37
CA LYS A 8 -10.22 -13.33 -3.14
C LYS A 8 -10.47 -11.85 -2.88
N MET A 9 -11.74 -11.45 -2.74
CA MET A 9 -12.12 -10.08 -2.36
C MET A 9 -11.62 -9.72 -0.95
N SER A 10 -11.71 -10.64 0.02
CA SER A 10 -11.19 -10.39 1.37
C SER A 10 -9.66 -10.34 1.42
N GLU A 11 -8.97 -11.18 0.63
CA GLU A 11 -7.51 -11.16 0.54
C GLU A 11 -7.01 -9.85 -0.06
N LEU A 12 -7.63 -9.38 -1.15
CA LEU A 12 -7.26 -8.10 -1.76
C LEU A 12 -7.51 -6.92 -0.79
N ALA A 13 -8.64 -6.94 -0.07
CA ALA A 13 -8.93 -5.92 0.93
C ALA A 13 -7.90 -5.92 2.06
N GLN A 14 -7.50 -7.11 2.55
CA GLN A 14 -6.49 -7.24 3.60
C GLN A 14 -5.11 -6.79 3.11
N ASN A 15 -4.72 -7.16 1.89
CA ASN A 15 -3.46 -6.73 1.29
C ASN A 15 -3.38 -5.21 1.16
N ARG A 16 -4.50 -4.57 0.79
CA ARG A 16 -4.57 -3.11 0.73
C ARG A 16 -4.40 -2.45 2.10
N ILE A 17 -5.06 -2.98 3.14
CA ILE A 17 -4.92 -2.48 4.52
C ILE A 17 -3.45 -2.58 4.94
N ASN A 18 -2.86 -3.77 4.79
CA ASN A 18 -1.47 -4.03 5.18
C ASN A 18 -0.46 -3.13 4.43
N PHE A 19 -0.70 -2.86 3.15
CA PHE A 19 0.13 -1.95 2.36
C PHE A 19 0.02 -0.51 2.86
N ILE A 20 -1.19 -0.03 3.12
CA ILE A 20 -1.44 1.34 3.61
C ILE A 20 -0.83 1.54 5.00
N ASP A 21 -0.87 0.52 5.87
CA ASP A 21 -0.26 0.58 7.19
C ASP A 21 1.28 0.70 7.09
N GLN A 22 1.92 -0.13 6.25
CA GLN A 22 3.36 -0.04 6.00
C GLN A 22 3.75 1.31 5.38
N LEU A 23 2.92 1.86 4.51
CA LEU A 23 3.13 3.19 3.92
C LEU A 23 3.06 4.27 5.01
N HIS A 24 2.07 4.21 5.91
CA HIS A 24 1.98 5.14 7.04
C HIS A 24 3.20 5.08 7.95
N GLU A 25 3.67 3.88 8.29
CA GLU A 25 4.87 3.70 9.11
C GLU A 25 6.11 4.29 8.42
N ALA A 26 6.29 4.05 7.12
CA ALA A 26 7.42 4.60 6.38
C ALA A 26 7.42 6.14 6.36
N PHE A 27 6.26 6.76 6.18
CA PHE A 27 6.09 8.21 6.28
C PHE A 27 6.34 8.72 7.70
N LEU A 28 5.83 8.03 8.73
CA LEU A 28 6.03 8.40 10.12
C LEU A 28 7.52 8.41 10.48
N ILE A 29 8.25 7.37 10.09
CA ILE A 29 9.69 7.23 10.35
C ILE A 29 10.50 8.31 9.63
N ARG A 30 10.18 8.62 8.35
CA ARG A 30 11.02 9.49 7.51
C ARG A 30 10.62 10.96 7.53
N LYS A 31 9.36 11.29 7.80
CA LYS A 31 8.79 12.65 7.69
C LYS A 31 8.10 13.11 8.98
N GLY A 32 7.90 12.22 9.97
CA GLY A 32 7.36 12.56 11.29
C GLY A 32 5.83 12.57 11.38
N HIS A 33 5.12 12.36 10.27
CA HIS A 33 3.67 12.22 10.22
C HIS A 33 3.29 11.06 9.29
N GLY A 34 2.08 10.53 9.43
CA GLY A 34 1.57 9.47 8.56
C GLY A 34 1.39 9.91 7.10
N ALA A 35 1.22 8.94 6.20
CA ALA A 35 1.16 9.17 4.75
C ALA A 35 0.13 10.23 4.35
N PHE A 36 -1.06 10.21 4.97
CA PHE A 36 -2.14 11.15 4.62
C PHE A 36 -1.94 12.60 5.06
N ALA A 37 -0.83 12.92 5.73
CA ALA A 37 -0.39 14.32 5.88
C ALA A 37 0.25 14.87 4.59
N TYR A 38 0.69 14.00 3.66
CA TYR A 38 1.48 14.36 2.48
C TYR A 38 0.82 13.95 1.16
N ILE A 39 0.05 12.87 1.16
CA ILE A 39 -0.63 12.34 -0.03
C ILE A 39 -2.11 12.14 0.23
N SER A 40 -2.93 12.21 -0.82
CA SER A 40 -4.35 11.94 -0.70
C SER A 40 -4.63 10.44 -0.58
N THR A 41 -5.86 10.09 -0.20
CA THR A 41 -6.34 8.69 -0.24
C THR A 41 -6.28 8.13 -1.66
N SER A 42 -6.57 8.94 -2.67
CA SER A 42 -6.54 8.54 -4.08
C SER A 42 -5.12 8.23 -4.54
N ASP A 43 -4.12 8.97 -4.05
CA ASP A 43 -2.71 8.71 -4.34
C ASP A 43 -2.26 7.39 -3.73
N ALA A 44 -2.64 7.11 -2.48
CA ALA A 44 -2.31 5.84 -1.82
C ALA A 44 -2.97 4.64 -2.51
N LEU A 45 -4.20 4.79 -3.02
CA LEU A 45 -4.87 3.75 -3.81
C LEU A 45 -4.16 3.52 -5.15
N SER A 46 -3.81 4.60 -5.85
CA SER A 46 -3.03 4.52 -7.10
C SER A 46 -1.66 3.89 -6.89
N LEU A 47 -1.04 4.12 -5.72
CA LEU A 47 0.23 3.52 -5.34
C LEU A 47 0.09 2.03 -5.05
N PHE A 48 -1.01 1.62 -4.41
CA PHE A 48 -1.34 0.22 -4.19
C PHE A 48 -1.55 -0.54 -5.52
N ASP A 49 -2.24 0.07 -6.48
CA ASP A 49 -2.43 -0.54 -7.80
C ASP A 49 -1.08 -0.75 -8.51
N GLN A 50 -0.18 0.24 -8.47
CA GLN A 50 1.19 0.10 -8.98
C GLN A 50 1.99 -1.00 -8.26
N TYR A 51 1.80 -1.14 -6.95
CA TYR A 51 2.42 -2.21 -6.17
C TYR A 51 1.95 -3.59 -6.65
N LEU A 52 0.66 -3.78 -6.90
CA LEU A 52 0.11 -5.04 -7.41
C LEU A 52 0.73 -5.44 -8.76
N ASP A 53 1.02 -4.46 -9.62
CA ASP A 53 1.62 -4.67 -10.93
C ASP A 53 3.16 -4.92 -10.85
N SER A 54 3.81 -4.49 -9.77
CA SER A 54 5.27 -4.51 -9.66
C SER A 54 5.89 -5.90 -9.44
N SER A 55 5.11 -6.87 -8.94
CA SER A 55 5.61 -8.16 -8.42
C SER A 55 6.66 -8.05 -7.30
N GLU A 56 6.87 -6.87 -6.73
CA GLU A 56 7.85 -6.64 -5.67
C GLU A 56 7.25 -6.88 -4.27
N PRO A 57 8.08 -7.22 -3.27
CA PRO A 57 7.71 -7.10 -1.87
C PRO A 57 7.31 -5.66 -1.50
N ALA A 58 6.26 -5.50 -0.70
CA ALA A 58 5.70 -4.19 -0.35
C ALA A 58 6.73 -3.24 0.29
N ASN A 59 7.58 -3.77 1.18
CA ASN A 59 8.62 -2.98 1.83
C ASN A 59 9.64 -2.40 0.83
N LEU A 60 10.07 -3.18 -0.18
CA LEU A 60 11.00 -2.71 -1.21
C LEU A 60 10.35 -1.66 -2.10
N PHE A 61 9.10 -1.90 -2.50
CA PHE A 61 8.32 -0.96 -3.29
C PHE A 61 8.16 0.39 -2.55
N ILE A 62 7.74 0.35 -1.29
CA ILE A 62 7.53 1.53 -0.43
C ILE A 62 8.86 2.25 -0.19
N ASP A 63 9.94 1.54 0.10
CA ASP A 63 11.25 2.16 0.33
C ASP A 63 11.76 2.91 -0.89
N ARG A 64 11.53 2.36 -2.10
CA ARG A 64 11.85 3.03 -3.37
C ARG A 64 11.00 4.27 -3.55
N PHE A 65 9.68 4.16 -3.38
CA PHE A 65 8.78 5.31 -3.46
C PHE A 65 9.22 6.43 -2.51
N MET A 66 9.53 6.09 -1.25
CA MET A 66 9.98 7.05 -0.23
C MET A 66 11.37 7.65 -0.50
N ARG A 67 12.18 7.08 -1.39
CA ARG A 67 13.45 7.69 -1.85
C ARG A 67 13.21 8.73 -2.94
N SER A 68 12.11 8.59 -3.69
CA SER A 68 11.72 9.48 -4.78
C SER A 68 10.70 10.56 -4.36
N PHE A 69 10.27 10.56 -3.09
CA PHE A 69 9.27 11.45 -2.50
C PHE A 69 9.87 12.56 -1.62
#